data_AF-A0A7C9K4C3-F1
#
_entry.id   AF-A0A7C9K4C3-F1
#
_cell.length_a   1.000
_cell.length_b   1.000
_cell.length_c   1.000
_cell.angle_alpha   90.00
_cell.angle_beta   90.00
_cell.angle_gamma   90.00
#
_symmetry.space_group_name_H-M   'P 1'
#
loop_
_entity.id
_entity.type
_entity.pdbx_description
1 polymer ?
#
loop_
_entity_poly.entity_id
_entity_poly.type
_entity_poly.pdbx_seq_one_letter_code
_entity_poly.pdbx_strand_id
1 'polypeptide(L)'
;MMASAACKSRLLSVLVLLGSSAAYAETGEEPRGLPALSAASDHASVVGTSSGGYMATQLAVAWPERFSGVGVLAAGPWSCSQGALSLALNQCMSTRRGPPSLDTLDQRWERYASLDQVGDQEALSQLRVFVWHGEEDDVVLPELGGLLAEQWQRWLVSPKQLRYVRSENTGHGWPIRLPKHVDANPQAFGGCRQGGGSHVLACDEDVSGDMLTWLYPDREANASEGELMAFDQSDYAVKGFADVGYVYIPKACEEGGCPVTVALHGCQMSVDAIGDTFVRHSGLNHWAAEHGQVVLYPQAKSSMANPQGCWDWWGFSESTWQINPLHDTREGTQTRALMKMLDQLQSAP
;
A
#
# COMPACT_ATOMS: atom_id res chain seq x y z
N MET A 1 -23.98 51.31 68.36
CA MET A 1 -23.49 52.58 67.79
C MET A 1 -23.49 52.43 66.27
N MET A 2 -24.18 53.34 65.57
CA MET A 2 -24.08 53.75 64.15
C MET A 2 -23.97 52.64 63.05
N ALA A 3 -24.51 52.74 61.85
CA ALA A 3 -25.56 53.49 61.17
C ALA A 3 -25.58 52.94 59.72
N SER A 4 -26.76 52.91 59.09
CA SER A 4 -27.02 53.12 57.64
C SER A 4 -26.33 52.24 56.57
N ALA A 5 -27.12 51.65 55.66
CA ALA A 5 -27.36 52.23 54.32
C ALA A 5 -27.88 51.17 53.33
N ALA A 6 -28.99 51.50 52.66
CA ALA A 6 -29.51 50.77 51.52
C ALA A 6 -28.60 50.95 50.29
N CYS A 7 -28.35 49.87 49.54
CA CYS A 7 -27.71 49.97 48.22
C CYS A 7 -28.59 49.33 47.15
N LYS A 8 -28.83 50.13 46.11
CA LYS A 8 -29.73 49.91 44.98
C LYS A 8 -29.12 48.94 43.98
N SER A 9 -29.97 48.06 43.44
CA SER A 9 -29.69 47.22 42.26
C SER A 9 -29.27 48.07 41.06
N ARG A 10 -28.15 47.72 40.43
CA ARG A 10 -27.79 48.12 39.07
C ARG A 10 -27.47 46.85 38.29
N LEU A 11 -28.32 46.52 37.33
CA LEU A 11 -28.01 45.56 36.28
C LEU A 11 -26.87 46.13 35.42
N LEU A 12 -25.75 45.43 35.34
CA LEU A 12 -24.78 45.60 34.25
C LEU A 12 -25.11 44.58 33.15
N SER A 13 -25.57 45.07 32.01
CA SER A 13 -25.64 44.30 30.77
C SER A 13 -24.22 44.11 30.22
N VAL A 14 -23.74 42.86 30.20
CA VAL A 14 -22.50 42.49 29.52
C VAL A 14 -22.83 42.29 28.04
N LEU A 15 -22.32 43.18 27.20
CA LEU A 15 -22.38 43.08 25.74
C LEU A 15 -21.37 42.02 25.28
N VAL A 16 -21.85 40.86 24.83
CA VAL A 16 -21.00 39.84 24.19
C VAL A 16 -20.77 40.28 22.73
N LEU A 17 -19.55 40.74 22.44
CA LEU A 17 -19.08 40.97 21.07
C LEU A 17 -18.85 39.60 20.40
N LEU A 18 -19.79 39.21 19.53
CA LEU A 18 -19.63 38.09 18.61
C LEU A 18 -18.55 38.46 17.58
N GLY A 19 -17.31 38.02 17.83
CA GLY A 19 -16.24 38.04 16.84
C GLY A 19 -16.64 37.18 15.65
N SER A 20 -16.69 37.79 14.47
CA SER A 20 -16.95 37.09 13.21
C SER A 20 -15.72 36.26 12.85
N SER A 21 -15.78 34.96 13.08
CA SER A 21 -14.82 34.02 12.51
C SER A 21 -15.07 33.94 11.01
N ALA A 22 -14.19 34.56 10.22
CA ALA A 22 -14.13 34.29 8.78
C ALA A 22 -13.78 32.81 8.61
N ALA A 23 -14.77 32.01 8.21
CA ALA A 23 -14.55 30.65 7.76
C ALA A 23 -13.67 30.73 6.50
N TYR A 24 -12.51 30.10 6.54
CA TYR A 24 -11.80 29.73 5.33
C TYR A 24 -12.71 28.76 4.58
N ALA A 25 -13.30 29.23 3.49
CA ALA A 25 -13.91 28.34 2.51
C ALA A 25 -12.77 27.56 1.85
N GLU A 26 -12.60 26.29 2.21
CA GLU A 26 -11.91 25.35 1.33
C GLU A 26 -12.68 25.34 0.01
N THR A 27 -12.02 25.73 -1.06
CA THR A 27 -12.55 25.59 -2.41
C THR A 27 -12.68 24.10 -2.68
N GLY A 28 -13.90 23.57 -2.54
CA GLY A 28 -14.26 22.21 -2.94
C GLY A 28 -14.19 22.10 -4.45
N GLU A 29 -13.01 21.77 -4.96
CA GLU A 29 -12.86 21.21 -6.30
C GLU A 29 -13.28 19.73 -6.18
N GLU A 30 -14.27 19.29 -6.97
CA GLU A 30 -14.64 17.88 -6.97
C GLU A 30 -13.41 17.05 -7.36
N PRO A 31 -13.16 15.90 -6.69
CA PRO A 31 -11.99 15.10 -6.98
C PRO A 31 -12.03 14.69 -8.46
N ARG A 32 -10.96 14.99 -9.19
CA ARG A 32 -10.88 14.65 -10.62
C ARG A 32 -10.79 13.13 -10.78
N GLY A 33 -11.30 12.59 -11.88
CA GLY A 33 -11.12 11.17 -12.19
C GLY A 33 -9.64 10.81 -12.38
N LEU A 34 -9.30 9.53 -12.28
CA LEU A 34 -7.94 9.05 -12.55
C LEU A 34 -7.59 9.32 -14.04
N PRO A 35 -6.48 10.00 -14.35
CA PRO A 35 -6.18 10.43 -15.70
C PRO A 35 -5.72 9.24 -16.55
N ALA A 36 -5.98 9.31 -17.85
CA ALA A 36 -5.37 8.44 -18.83
C ALA A 36 -4.07 9.09 -19.33
N LEU A 37 -2.94 8.38 -19.25
CA LEU A 37 -1.61 8.94 -19.47
C LEU A 37 -0.88 8.31 -20.65
N SER A 38 -1.46 7.32 -21.33
CA SER A 38 -0.72 6.43 -22.24
C SER A 38 0.54 5.85 -21.58
N ALA A 39 0.45 5.52 -20.29
CA ALA A 39 1.55 4.89 -19.56
C ALA A 39 1.92 3.54 -20.23
N ALA A 40 3.18 3.13 -20.10
CA ALA A 40 3.67 1.87 -20.68
C ALA A 40 2.84 0.68 -20.19
N SER A 41 2.37 -0.14 -21.13
CA SER A 41 1.46 -1.27 -20.87
C SER A 41 2.20 -2.52 -20.42
N ASP A 42 3.44 -2.68 -20.86
CA ASP A 42 4.46 -3.58 -20.34
C ASP A 42 5.33 -2.82 -19.33
N HIS A 43 5.86 -3.49 -18.29
CA HIS A 43 6.78 -2.92 -17.29
C HIS A 43 6.19 -2.19 -16.06
N ALA A 44 4.93 -2.41 -15.72
CA ALA A 44 4.45 -1.96 -14.42
C ALA A 44 5.18 -2.71 -13.27
N SER A 45 5.27 -2.11 -12.10
CA SER A 45 5.61 -2.82 -10.87
C SER A 45 4.48 -2.66 -9.86
N VAL A 46 4.41 -3.62 -8.93
CA VAL A 46 3.51 -3.54 -7.79
C VAL A 46 4.31 -3.74 -6.52
N VAL A 47 4.14 -2.82 -5.58
CA VAL A 47 4.88 -2.82 -4.32
C VAL A 47 3.93 -2.63 -3.16
N GLY A 48 4.23 -3.23 -2.01
CA GLY A 48 3.41 -3.01 -0.83
C GLY A 48 4.01 -3.54 0.46
N THR A 49 3.45 -3.11 1.58
CA THR A 49 3.81 -3.58 2.92
C THR A 49 2.63 -4.25 3.62
N SER A 50 2.88 -5.24 4.48
CA SER A 50 1.83 -5.88 5.29
C SER A 50 0.70 -6.44 4.41
N SER A 51 -0.57 -6.10 4.67
CA SER A 51 -1.69 -6.47 3.78
C SER A 51 -1.51 -5.98 2.34
N GLY A 52 -0.84 -4.84 2.14
CA GLY A 52 -0.49 -4.33 0.81
C GLY A 52 0.58 -5.18 0.13
N GLY A 53 1.50 -5.79 0.89
CA GLY A 53 2.48 -6.74 0.40
C GLY A 53 1.85 -8.08 -0.02
N TYR A 54 0.87 -8.57 0.75
CA TYR A 54 0.04 -9.69 0.34
C TYR A 54 -0.72 -9.39 -0.96
N MET A 55 -1.38 -8.23 -1.04
CA MET A 55 -2.12 -7.80 -2.24
C MET A 55 -1.18 -7.59 -3.44
N ALA A 56 0.03 -7.06 -3.25
CA ALA A 56 1.02 -6.92 -4.31
C ALA A 56 1.37 -8.28 -4.91
N THR A 57 1.58 -9.29 -4.07
CA THR A 57 1.81 -10.66 -4.53
C THR A 57 0.58 -11.25 -5.21
N GLN A 58 -0.63 -11.00 -4.69
CA GLN A 58 -1.88 -11.44 -5.33
C GLN A 58 -2.04 -10.88 -6.75
N LEU A 59 -1.76 -9.59 -6.96
CA LEU A 59 -1.78 -8.97 -8.28
C LEU A 59 -0.74 -9.59 -9.21
N ALA A 60 0.50 -9.73 -8.74
CA ALA A 60 1.59 -10.29 -9.54
C ALA A 60 1.38 -11.76 -9.91
N VAL A 61 0.73 -12.56 -9.06
CA VAL A 61 0.39 -13.95 -9.37
C VAL A 61 -0.84 -14.03 -10.29
N ALA A 62 -1.82 -13.14 -10.11
CA ALA A 62 -3.02 -13.14 -10.94
C ALA A 62 -2.78 -12.61 -12.36
N TRP A 63 -1.91 -11.62 -12.54
CA TRP A 63 -1.54 -11.06 -13.86
C TRP A 63 -0.02 -10.84 -13.99
N PRO A 64 0.83 -11.87 -13.87
CA PRO A 64 2.28 -11.74 -14.01
C PRO A 64 2.68 -11.05 -15.32
N GLU A 65 1.93 -11.25 -16.40
CA GLU A 65 2.14 -10.63 -17.71
C GLU A 65 2.03 -9.10 -17.71
N ARG A 66 1.43 -8.51 -16.66
CA ARG A 66 1.24 -7.06 -16.52
C ARG A 66 2.36 -6.38 -15.74
N PHE A 67 3.24 -7.15 -15.10
CA PHE A 67 4.28 -6.62 -14.24
C PHE A 67 5.67 -7.06 -14.70
N SER A 68 6.68 -6.21 -14.49
CA SER A 68 8.10 -6.60 -14.59
C SER A 68 8.76 -6.77 -13.21
N GLY A 69 8.15 -6.21 -12.16
CA GLY A 69 8.73 -6.17 -10.83
C GLY A 69 7.70 -6.23 -9.70
N VAL A 70 8.06 -6.91 -8.61
CA VAL A 70 7.24 -7.05 -7.41
C VAL A 70 8.07 -6.71 -6.17
N GLY A 71 7.58 -5.78 -5.36
CA GLY A 71 8.19 -5.40 -4.08
C GLY A 71 7.31 -5.77 -2.90
N VAL A 72 7.82 -6.57 -1.96
CA VAL A 72 7.02 -7.06 -0.84
C VAL A 72 7.75 -6.83 0.47
N LEU A 73 7.17 -5.99 1.33
CA LEU A 73 7.72 -5.63 2.62
C LEU A 73 6.85 -6.22 3.74
N ALA A 74 7.46 -6.80 4.77
CA ALA A 74 6.78 -7.20 6.02
C ALA A 74 5.49 -8.02 5.79
N ALA A 75 5.54 -9.01 4.89
CA ALA A 75 4.41 -9.87 4.52
C ALA A 75 4.86 -11.33 4.40
N GLY A 76 3.97 -12.21 3.94
CA GLY A 76 4.23 -13.65 3.84
C GLY A 76 3.75 -14.27 2.53
N PRO A 77 3.76 -15.61 2.44
CA PRO A 77 3.46 -16.33 1.20
C PRO A 77 2.11 -15.97 0.58
N TRP A 78 2.06 -15.94 -0.75
CA TRP A 78 0.82 -15.82 -1.51
C TRP A 78 -0.18 -16.90 -1.08
N SER A 79 -1.44 -16.51 -0.99
CA SER A 79 -2.55 -17.39 -0.59
C SER A 79 -2.39 -18.03 0.80
N CYS A 80 -1.51 -17.51 1.66
CA CYS A 80 -1.29 -18.08 2.99
C CYS A 80 -2.60 -18.24 3.79
N SER A 81 -3.48 -17.24 3.75
CA SER A 81 -4.74 -17.28 4.49
C SER A 81 -5.77 -18.25 3.91
N GLN A 82 -5.60 -18.65 2.64
CA GLN A 82 -6.51 -19.50 1.87
C GLN A 82 -7.98 -19.02 1.93
N GLY A 83 -8.21 -17.70 2.09
CA GLY A 83 -9.55 -17.14 2.22
C GLY A 83 -10.18 -17.32 3.61
N ALA A 84 -9.38 -17.52 4.66
CA ALA A 84 -9.86 -17.72 6.02
C ALA A 84 -9.17 -16.78 7.02
N LEU A 85 -9.97 -15.94 7.71
CA LEU A 85 -9.48 -15.03 8.76
C LEU A 85 -8.73 -15.78 9.88
N SER A 86 -9.16 -17.00 10.22
CA SER A 86 -8.48 -17.79 11.24
C SER A 86 -7.06 -18.18 10.85
N LEU A 87 -6.78 -18.44 9.57
CA LEU A 87 -5.44 -18.72 9.07
C LEU A 87 -4.66 -17.41 8.93
N ALA A 88 -5.28 -16.35 8.43
CA ALA A 88 -4.69 -15.02 8.38
C ALA A 88 -4.06 -14.63 9.73
N LEU A 89 -4.85 -14.64 10.82
CA LEU A 89 -4.39 -14.22 12.14
C LEU A 89 -3.41 -15.21 12.82
N ASN A 90 -3.65 -16.52 12.69
CA ASN A 90 -2.96 -17.52 13.50
C ASN A 90 -1.88 -18.32 12.76
N GLN A 91 -1.78 -18.19 11.44
CA GLN A 91 -0.76 -18.85 10.62
C GLN A 91 0.07 -17.81 9.86
N CYS A 92 -0.59 -16.85 9.23
CA CYS A 92 0.03 -15.89 8.31
C CYS A 92 0.44 -14.57 8.95
N MET A 93 0.27 -14.43 10.25
CA MET A 93 0.82 -13.31 11.03
C MET A 93 1.74 -13.86 12.12
N SER A 94 1.22 -14.80 12.91
CA SER A 94 1.86 -15.24 14.16
C SER A 94 2.38 -16.68 14.19
N THR A 95 2.26 -17.44 13.09
CA THR A 95 2.65 -18.87 12.96
C THR A 95 2.20 -19.81 14.11
N ARG A 96 1.22 -19.42 14.93
CA ARG A 96 0.66 -20.20 16.05
C ARG A 96 0.03 -21.52 15.62
N ARG A 97 -0.39 -21.65 14.35
CA ARG A 97 -0.86 -22.88 13.72
C ARG A 97 0.23 -23.60 12.92
N GLY A 98 1.49 -23.30 13.18
CA GLY A 98 2.64 -23.71 12.37
C GLY A 98 2.80 -22.83 11.13
N PRO A 99 3.99 -22.87 10.49
CA PRO A 99 4.22 -22.16 9.24
C PRO A 99 3.29 -22.67 8.12
N PRO A 100 2.88 -21.81 7.18
CA PRO A 100 2.15 -22.26 6.00
C PRO A 100 2.99 -23.23 5.16
N SER A 101 2.36 -24.28 4.63
CA SER A 101 3.01 -25.26 3.75
C SER A 101 3.08 -24.73 2.33
N LEU A 102 4.29 -24.47 1.81
CA LEU A 102 4.47 -24.01 0.44
C LEU A 102 3.95 -25.02 -0.59
N ASP A 103 4.10 -26.33 -0.34
CA ASP A 103 3.55 -27.37 -1.24
C ASP A 103 2.02 -27.31 -1.35
N THR A 104 1.33 -26.93 -0.26
CA THR A 104 -0.13 -26.73 -0.27
C THR A 104 -0.50 -25.49 -1.09
N LEU A 105 0.30 -24.43 -1.01
CA LEU A 105 0.10 -23.20 -1.77
C LEU A 105 0.42 -23.41 -3.26
N ASP A 106 1.45 -24.20 -3.58
CA ASP A 106 1.79 -24.59 -4.96
C ASP A 106 0.66 -25.40 -5.60
N GLN A 107 0.09 -26.40 -4.91
CA GLN A 107 -1.09 -27.13 -5.39
C GLN A 107 -2.31 -26.22 -5.62
N ARG A 108 -2.46 -25.19 -4.80
CA ARG A 108 -3.52 -24.20 -4.97
C ARG A 108 -3.27 -23.32 -6.19
N TRP A 109 -2.03 -22.89 -6.42
CA TRP A 109 -1.64 -22.17 -7.63
C TRP A 109 -1.88 -23.02 -8.87
N GLU A 110 -1.44 -24.27 -8.90
CA GLU A 110 -1.65 -25.20 -10.03
C GLU A 110 -3.14 -25.36 -10.37
N ARG A 111 -3.98 -25.50 -9.34
CA ARG A 111 -5.43 -25.56 -9.53
C ARG A 111 -5.98 -24.28 -10.14
N TYR A 112 -5.54 -23.11 -9.70
CA TYR A 112 -5.97 -21.83 -10.28
C TYR A 112 -5.45 -21.61 -11.69
N ALA A 113 -4.21 -22.02 -11.98
CA ALA A 113 -3.64 -21.97 -13.32
C ALA A 113 -4.43 -22.86 -14.28
N SER A 114 -4.84 -24.07 -13.86
CA SER A 114 -5.68 -24.96 -14.67
C SER A 114 -7.08 -24.40 -15.01
N LEU A 115 -7.51 -23.36 -14.29
CA LEU A 115 -8.78 -22.69 -14.45
C LEU A 115 -8.64 -21.27 -15.03
N ASP A 116 -7.43 -20.88 -15.45
CA ASP A 116 -7.11 -19.53 -15.95
C ASP A 116 -7.45 -18.41 -14.94
N GLN A 117 -7.43 -18.73 -13.65
CA GLN A 117 -7.71 -17.81 -12.56
C GLN A 117 -6.47 -17.02 -12.13
N VAL A 118 -5.28 -17.49 -12.48
CA VAL A 118 -3.98 -16.82 -12.29
C VAL A 118 -3.19 -16.89 -13.59
N GLY A 119 -2.14 -16.09 -13.73
CA GLY A 119 -1.29 -16.17 -14.91
C GLY A 119 -0.43 -17.42 -14.95
N ASP A 120 0.15 -17.69 -16.11
CA ASP A 120 0.96 -18.88 -16.34
C ASP A 120 2.34 -18.81 -15.67
N GLN A 121 2.99 -19.98 -15.57
CA GLN A 121 4.32 -20.10 -14.97
C GLN A 121 5.38 -19.36 -15.78
N GLU A 122 5.22 -19.25 -17.10
CA GLU A 122 6.22 -18.64 -17.98
C GLU A 122 6.35 -17.16 -17.65
N ALA A 123 5.25 -16.42 -17.67
CA ALA A 123 5.19 -15.01 -17.30
C ALA A 123 5.63 -14.81 -15.83
N LEU A 124 5.12 -15.63 -14.90
CA LEU A 124 5.46 -15.52 -13.47
C LEU A 124 6.98 -15.70 -13.23
N SER A 125 7.62 -16.62 -13.95
CA SER A 125 9.05 -16.92 -13.80
C SER A 125 9.99 -15.80 -14.26
N GLN A 126 9.49 -14.84 -15.05
CA GLN A 126 10.30 -13.73 -15.59
C GLN A 126 10.35 -12.51 -14.66
N LEU A 127 9.51 -12.43 -13.63
CA LEU A 127 9.44 -11.28 -12.73
C LEU A 127 10.76 -11.05 -11.99
N ARG A 128 11.07 -9.78 -11.67
CA ARG A 128 12.04 -9.45 -10.63
C ARG A 128 11.33 -9.23 -9.31
N VAL A 129 11.88 -9.79 -8.24
CA VAL A 129 11.24 -9.77 -6.93
C VAL A 129 12.19 -9.21 -5.89
N PHE A 130 11.68 -8.26 -5.11
CA PHE A 130 12.33 -7.74 -3.93
C PHE A 130 11.47 -8.09 -2.71
N VAL A 131 12.02 -8.87 -1.79
CA VAL A 131 11.41 -9.19 -0.51
C VAL A 131 12.22 -8.50 0.58
N TRP A 132 11.55 -7.82 1.49
CA TRP A 132 12.19 -7.23 2.66
C TRP A 132 11.40 -7.57 3.93
N HIS A 133 12.12 -7.87 5.01
CA HIS A 133 11.52 -8.11 6.31
C HIS A 133 12.37 -7.54 7.45
N GLY A 134 11.72 -6.94 8.44
CA GLY A 134 12.36 -6.49 9.67
C GLY A 134 12.45 -7.61 10.69
N GLU A 135 13.61 -7.82 11.31
CA GLU A 135 13.85 -8.92 12.26
C GLU A 135 13.15 -8.72 13.62
N GLU A 136 12.64 -7.51 13.89
CA GLU A 136 11.86 -7.19 15.08
C GLU A 136 10.36 -7.07 14.80
N ASP A 137 9.91 -7.51 13.62
CA ASP A 137 8.49 -7.55 13.27
C ASP A 137 7.73 -8.58 14.12
N ASP A 138 6.89 -8.09 15.02
CA ASP A 138 6.04 -8.89 15.90
C ASP A 138 4.57 -8.99 15.42
N VAL A 139 4.27 -8.41 14.25
CA VAL A 139 2.93 -8.41 13.63
C VAL A 139 2.85 -9.49 12.55
N VAL A 140 3.81 -9.49 11.63
CA VAL A 140 4.03 -10.56 10.64
C VAL A 140 5.42 -11.11 10.90
N LEU A 141 5.50 -12.28 11.52
CA LEU A 141 6.78 -12.82 11.97
C LEU A 141 7.80 -12.98 10.83
N PRO A 142 9.10 -12.72 11.05
CA PRO A 142 10.13 -12.75 9.99
C PRO A 142 10.27 -14.08 9.26
N GLU A 143 9.90 -15.19 9.91
CA GLU A 143 9.81 -16.51 9.29
C GLU A 143 8.92 -16.51 8.04
N LEU A 144 7.84 -15.72 8.04
CA LEU A 144 6.91 -15.62 6.91
C LEU A 144 7.55 -14.90 5.71
N GLY A 145 8.39 -13.87 5.94
CA GLY A 145 9.18 -13.24 4.88
C GLY A 145 10.18 -14.21 4.26
N GLY A 146 10.80 -15.06 5.09
CA GLY A 146 11.64 -16.16 4.61
C GLY A 146 10.89 -17.16 3.74
N LEU A 147 9.69 -17.59 4.15
CA LEU A 147 8.85 -18.49 3.38
C LEU A 147 8.35 -17.85 2.08
N LEU A 148 8.07 -16.54 2.07
CA LEU A 148 7.73 -15.80 0.85
C LEU A 148 8.92 -15.79 -0.13
N ALA A 149 10.14 -15.54 0.37
CA ALA A 149 11.33 -15.59 -0.46
C ALA A 149 11.58 -17.00 -1.04
N GLU A 150 11.37 -18.06 -0.23
CA GLU A 150 11.42 -19.44 -0.72
C GLU A 150 10.35 -19.72 -1.77
N GLN A 151 9.12 -19.25 -1.58
CA GLN A 151 8.04 -19.40 -2.55
C GLN A 151 8.40 -18.76 -3.89
N TRP A 152 8.89 -17.51 -3.89
CA TRP A 152 9.36 -16.86 -5.12
C TRP A 152 10.54 -17.59 -5.75
N GLN A 153 11.47 -18.12 -4.95
CA GLN A 153 12.59 -18.90 -5.46
C GLN A 153 12.13 -20.16 -6.23
N ARG A 154 11.01 -20.77 -5.84
CA ARG A 154 10.42 -21.92 -6.56
C ARG A 154 9.84 -21.54 -7.92
N TRP A 155 9.32 -20.31 -8.06
CA TRP A 155 8.65 -19.86 -9.27
C TRP A 155 9.58 -19.21 -10.29
N LEU A 156 10.63 -18.52 -9.82
CA LEU A 156 11.54 -17.77 -10.69
C LEU A 156 12.48 -18.68 -11.48
N VAL A 157 12.75 -18.29 -12.74
CA VAL A 157 13.66 -19.05 -13.62
C VAL A 157 15.12 -18.92 -13.16
N SER A 158 15.48 -17.84 -12.48
CA SER A 158 16.82 -17.58 -11.99
C SER A 158 16.82 -17.02 -10.56
N PRO A 159 17.70 -17.51 -9.66
CA PRO A 159 17.85 -16.91 -8.34
C PRO A 159 18.35 -15.46 -8.38
N LYS A 160 18.91 -15.01 -9.52
CA LYS A 160 19.33 -13.61 -9.72
C LYS A 160 18.18 -12.63 -9.86
N GLN A 161 16.94 -13.11 -9.99
CA GLN A 161 15.74 -12.29 -10.04
C GLN A 161 15.16 -11.98 -8.66
N LEU A 162 15.61 -12.69 -7.61
CA LEU A 162 15.15 -12.50 -6.24
C LEU A 162 16.22 -11.77 -5.41
N ARG A 163 15.81 -10.70 -4.73
CA ARG A 163 16.58 -10.10 -3.64
C ARG A 163 15.76 -10.17 -2.36
N TYR A 164 16.27 -10.90 -1.37
CA TYR A 164 15.70 -10.96 -0.03
C TYR A 164 16.58 -10.17 0.94
N VAL A 165 16.02 -9.13 1.56
CA VAL A 165 16.69 -8.25 2.52
C VAL A 165 16.10 -8.45 3.90
N ARG A 166 16.97 -8.54 4.91
CA ARG A 166 16.59 -8.64 6.32
C ARG A 166 17.19 -7.44 7.05
N SER A 167 16.37 -6.68 7.78
CA SER A 167 16.84 -5.54 8.58
C SER A 167 16.81 -5.90 10.06
N GLU A 168 17.98 -5.94 10.71
CA GLU A 168 18.14 -6.46 12.07
C GLU A 168 17.42 -5.65 13.16
N ASN A 169 17.21 -4.34 12.95
CA ASN A 169 16.67 -3.44 13.98
C ASN A 169 15.41 -2.71 13.52
N THR A 170 14.57 -3.39 12.72
CA THR A 170 13.34 -2.82 12.19
C THR A 170 12.14 -3.70 12.50
N GLY A 171 11.04 -3.07 12.92
CA GLY A 171 9.75 -3.70 13.19
C GLY A 171 8.82 -3.71 11.98
N HIS A 172 7.51 -3.83 12.24
CA HIS A 172 6.49 -3.95 11.20
C HIS A 172 6.17 -2.61 10.52
N GLY A 173 6.41 -2.50 9.22
CA GLY A 173 5.99 -1.34 8.44
C GLY A 173 6.78 -1.10 7.16
N TRP A 174 6.87 0.18 6.77
CA TRP A 174 7.59 0.68 5.61
C TRP A 174 8.78 1.54 6.07
N PRO A 175 10.03 1.05 6.02
CA PRO A 175 11.19 1.80 6.45
C PRO A 175 11.53 2.94 5.47
N ILE A 176 11.87 4.10 6.04
CA ILE A 176 12.23 5.28 5.28
C ILE A 176 13.50 5.94 5.83
N ARG A 177 14.19 6.64 4.93
CA ARG A 177 15.18 7.64 5.26
C ARG A 177 14.51 9.01 5.21
N LEU A 178 14.42 9.66 6.38
CA LEU A 178 13.96 11.03 6.45
C LEU A 178 15.06 12.01 6.00
N PRO A 179 14.73 13.06 5.24
CA PRO A 179 15.66 14.15 5.00
C PRO A 179 16.13 14.77 6.32
N LYS A 180 17.39 15.24 6.37
CA LYS A 180 18.02 15.79 7.60
C LYS A 180 17.25 16.96 8.26
N HIS A 181 16.30 17.57 7.56
CA HIS A 181 15.52 18.72 8.01
C HIS A 181 14.09 18.37 8.42
N VAL A 182 13.67 17.11 8.27
CA VAL A 182 12.36 16.64 8.70
C VAL A 182 12.51 16.01 10.08
N ASP A 183 11.76 16.52 11.06
CA ASP A 183 11.75 15.93 12.40
C ASP A 183 11.10 14.54 12.35
N ALA A 184 11.81 13.54 12.87
CA ALA A 184 11.36 12.16 12.98
C ALA A 184 10.32 11.97 14.10
N ASN A 185 9.32 12.86 14.15
CA ASN A 185 8.27 12.86 15.14
C ASN A 185 7.61 11.47 15.20
N PRO A 186 7.74 10.71 16.31
CA PRO A 186 7.22 9.34 16.43
C PRO A 186 5.69 9.22 16.40
N GLN A 187 4.97 10.35 16.45
CA GLN A 187 3.52 10.39 16.25
C GLN A 187 3.16 10.52 14.76
N ALA A 188 3.99 11.19 13.96
CA ALA A 188 3.82 11.32 12.52
C ALA A 188 4.42 10.12 11.77
N PHE A 189 5.55 9.61 12.24
CA PHE A 189 6.26 8.44 11.73
C PHE A 189 6.32 7.36 12.79
N GLY A 190 6.35 6.09 12.40
CA GLY A 190 6.63 5.00 13.34
C GLY A 190 8.08 4.98 13.79
N GLY A 191 8.32 4.51 15.02
CA GLY A 191 9.67 4.22 15.49
C GLY A 191 10.23 3.00 14.76
N CYS A 192 11.51 3.03 14.40
CA CYS A 192 12.10 1.97 13.57
C CYS A 192 11.92 0.55 14.16
N ARG A 193 12.19 0.37 15.46
CA ARG A 193 12.11 -0.92 16.16
C ARG A 193 10.71 -1.25 16.65
N GLN A 194 10.14 -0.39 17.49
CA GLN A 194 8.85 -0.67 18.15
C GLN A 194 7.65 -0.50 17.22
N GLY A 195 7.86 -0.01 15.99
CA GLY A 195 6.77 0.41 15.11
C GLY A 195 5.95 1.53 15.76
N GLY A 196 4.64 1.35 15.74
CA GLY A 196 3.67 2.35 16.20
C GLY A 196 3.51 3.51 15.21
N GLY A 197 2.66 4.48 15.56
CA GLY A 197 2.37 5.61 14.69
C GLY A 197 1.78 5.18 13.35
N SER A 198 2.31 5.75 12.26
CA SER A 198 1.81 5.55 10.90
C SER A 198 2.29 4.28 10.19
N HIS A 199 3.09 3.44 10.86
CA HIS A 199 3.84 2.32 10.25
C HIS A 199 4.78 2.72 9.09
N VAL A 200 4.99 4.02 8.87
CA VAL A 200 6.08 4.55 8.04
C VAL A 200 7.26 4.81 8.97
N LEU A 201 8.26 3.94 8.94
CA LEU A 201 9.25 3.79 10.00
C LEU A 201 10.50 4.64 9.73
N ALA A 202 10.85 5.53 10.65
CA ALA A 202 12.05 6.36 10.55
C ALA A 202 13.33 5.56 10.89
N CYS A 203 13.87 4.82 9.91
CA CYS A 203 14.97 3.85 10.08
C CYS A 203 16.32 4.29 9.50
N ASP A 204 16.39 5.43 8.79
CA ASP A 204 17.55 5.85 7.97
C ASP A 204 17.89 4.86 6.83
N GLU A 205 16.92 4.02 6.47
CA GLU A 205 16.99 3.05 5.39
C GLU A 205 16.21 3.55 4.17
N ASP A 206 16.84 3.59 3.00
CA ASP A 206 16.18 3.92 1.73
C ASP A 206 15.72 2.65 1.02
N VAL A 207 14.78 1.94 1.66
CA VAL A 207 14.26 0.67 1.12
C VAL A 207 13.57 0.89 -0.22
N SER A 208 12.89 2.02 -0.41
CA SER A 208 12.25 2.37 -1.68
C SER A 208 13.23 2.53 -2.83
N GLY A 209 14.31 3.30 -2.61
CA GLY A 209 15.36 3.46 -3.62
C GLY A 209 16.06 2.14 -3.93
N ASP A 210 16.43 1.36 -2.90
CA ASP A 210 17.07 0.05 -3.08
C ASP A 210 16.17 -0.94 -3.82
N MET A 211 14.88 -0.97 -3.47
CA MET A 211 13.86 -1.82 -4.09
C MET A 211 13.66 -1.43 -5.56
N LEU A 212 13.37 -0.17 -5.86
CA LEU A 212 13.08 0.25 -7.22
C LEU A 212 14.30 0.14 -8.14
N THR A 213 15.50 0.42 -7.63
CA THR A 213 16.77 0.17 -8.36
C THR A 213 16.95 -1.32 -8.67
N TRP A 214 16.54 -2.22 -7.76
CA TRP A 214 16.58 -3.66 -8.02
C TRP A 214 15.55 -4.10 -9.08
N LEU A 215 14.33 -3.57 -9.00
CA LEU A 215 13.25 -3.89 -9.93
C LEU A 215 13.53 -3.34 -11.34
N TYR A 216 14.28 -2.23 -11.45
CA TYR A 216 14.58 -1.53 -12.69
C TYR A 216 16.09 -1.21 -12.82
N PRO A 217 16.98 -2.20 -13.00
CA PRO A 217 18.43 -1.97 -12.94
C PRO A 217 19.01 -1.20 -14.13
N ASP A 218 18.33 -1.24 -15.28
CA ASP A 218 18.76 -0.57 -16.51
C ASP A 218 18.07 0.81 -16.66
N ARG A 219 17.51 1.34 -15.58
CA ARG A 219 16.78 2.60 -15.58
C ARG A 219 17.72 3.77 -15.47
N GLU A 220 17.80 4.53 -16.54
CA GLU A 220 18.53 5.80 -16.57
C GLU A 220 17.77 6.90 -15.82
N ALA A 221 18.52 7.87 -15.30
CA ALA A 221 17.94 9.06 -14.69
C ALA A 221 17.28 9.93 -15.78
N ASN A 222 16.05 10.34 -15.53
CA ASN A 222 15.27 11.29 -16.32
C ASN A 222 14.53 12.23 -15.37
N ALA A 223 15.30 13.04 -14.65
CA ALA A 223 14.80 13.85 -13.55
C ALA A 223 13.73 14.85 -14.03
N SER A 224 12.54 14.69 -13.48
CA SER A 224 11.38 15.53 -13.75
C SER A 224 10.56 15.64 -12.48
N GLU A 225 10.45 16.85 -11.94
CA GLU A 225 9.49 17.11 -10.85
C GLU A 225 8.08 16.73 -11.30
N GLY A 226 7.26 16.29 -10.35
CA GLY A 226 5.92 15.81 -10.60
C GLY A 226 4.89 16.40 -9.65
N GLU A 227 3.63 16.16 -9.98
CA GLU A 227 2.50 16.55 -9.15
C GLU A 227 1.94 15.31 -8.43
N LEU A 228 1.68 15.46 -7.13
CA LEU A 228 0.87 14.51 -6.37
C LEU A 228 -0.59 14.95 -6.45
N MET A 229 -1.40 14.18 -7.16
CA MET A 229 -2.81 14.47 -7.39
C MET A 229 -3.71 13.48 -6.63
N ALA A 230 -4.73 13.98 -5.96
CA ALA A 230 -5.84 13.16 -5.46
C ALA A 230 -6.84 12.89 -6.58
N PHE A 231 -7.40 11.68 -6.65
CA PHE A 231 -8.41 11.32 -7.63
C PHE A 231 -9.64 10.65 -6.99
N ASP A 232 -10.79 10.76 -7.65
CA ASP A 232 -12.02 10.05 -7.26
C ASP A 232 -11.86 8.55 -7.48
N GLN A 233 -11.71 7.80 -6.39
CA GLN A 233 -11.60 6.34 -6.42
C GLN A 233 -12.97 5.66 -6.46
N SER A 234 -14.06 6.39 -6.25
CA SER A 234 -15.42 5.83 -6.25
C SER A 234 -15.85 5.29 -7.62
N ASP A 235 -15.21 5.75 -8.71
CA ASP A 235 -15.31 5.16 -10.05
C ASP A 235 -14.90 3.68 -10.10
N TYR A 236 -14.09 3.24 -9.14
CA TYR A 236 -13.60 1.86 -8.97
C TYR A 236 -14.15 1.21 -7.71
N ALA A 237 -15.26 1.73 -7.16
CA ALA A 237 -15.79 1.33 -5.86
C ALA A 237 -16.04 -0.18 -5.77
N VAL A 238 -15.36 -0.78 -4.80
CA VAL A 238 -15.58 -2.16 -4.37
C VAL A 238 -15.53 -2.23 -2.84
N LYS A 239 -15.97 -3.35 -2.27
CA LYS A 239 -15.98 -3.54 -0.82
C LYS A 239 -14.57 -3.38 -0.25
N GLY A 240 -14.41 -2.41 0.64
CA GLY A 240 -13.14 -2.10 1.31
C GLY A 240 -12.30 -1.01 0.66
N PHE A 241 -12.74 -0.35 -0.42
CA PHE A 241 -12.04 0.80 -1.00
C PHE A 241 -12.51 2.12 -0.40
N ALA A 242 -11.58 3.04 -0.18
CA ALA A 242 -11.88 4.44 0.12
C ALA A 242 -12.41 5.17 -1.12
N ASP A 243 -12.87 6.40 -0.93
CA ASP A 243 -13.48 7.19 -2.00
C ASP A 243 -12.44 8.07 -2.72
N VAL A 244 -11.26 8.27 -2.12
CA VAL A 244 -10.15 9.07 -2.69
C VAL A 244 -8.89 8.22 -2.76
N GLY A 245 -8.23 8.23 -3.92
CA GLY A 245 -6.91 7.68 -4.15
C GLY A 245 -5.90 8.78 -4.51
N TYR A 246 -4.62 8.44 -4.62
CA TYR A 246 -3.59 9.39 -5.03
C TYR A 246 -2.75 8.84 -6.18
N VAL A 247 -2.23 9.74 -7.02
CA VAL A 247 -1.28 9.41 -8.09
C VAL A 247 -0.20 10.49 -8.14
N TYR A 248 1.05 10.07 -8.20
CA TYR A 248 2.18 10.96 -8.46
C TYR A 248 2.60 10.85 -9.92
N ILE A 249 2.63 11.97 -10.62
CA ILE A 249 2.90 12.05 -12.06
C ILE A 249 4.08 12.99 -12.28
N PRO A 250 5.29 12.48 -12.60
CA PRO A 250 6.38 13.30 -13.10
C PRO A 250 5.95 14.04 -14.37
N LYS A 251 6.38 15.28 -14.55
CA LYS A 251 6.00 16.10 -15.71
C LYS A 251 6.38 15.43 -17.04
N ALA A 252 7.50 14.73 -17.10
CA ALA A 252 7.92 13.96 -18.27
C ALA A 252 6.95 12.82 -18.64
N CYS A 253 6.11 12.37 -17.72
CA CYS A 253 5.15 11.30 -17.94
C CYS A 253 3.80 11.78 -18.49
N GLU A 254 3.57 13.09 -18.57
CA GLU A 254 2.40 13.67 -19.25
C GLU A 254 2.42 13.39 -20.77
N GLU A 255 3.61 13.15 -21.34
CA GLU A 255 3.81 12.77 -22.74
C GLU A 255 3.55 11.27 -23.00
N GLY A 256 3.34 10.47 -21.94
CA GLY A 256 3.12 9.04 -22.00
C GLY A 256 4.40 8.19 -22.07
N GLY A 257 4.23 6.87 -22.12
CA GLY A 257 5.32 5.89 -22.18
C GLY A 257 6.06 5.64 -20.85
N CYS A 258 5.72 6.35 -19.77
CA CYS A 258 6.26 6.06 -18.45
C CYS A 258 5.67 4.75 -17.89
N PRO A 259 6.45 3.90 -17.21
CA PRO A 259 5.92 2.78 -16.45
C PRO A 259 5.20 3.26 -15.19
N VAL A 260 4.39 2.37 -14.61
CA VAL A 260 3.60 2.62 -13.41
C VAL A 260 4.07 1.73 -12.25
N THR A 261 4.26 2.31 -11.07
CA THR A 261 4.39 1.57 -9.82
C THR A 261 3.07 1.68 -9.05
N VAL A 262 2.40 0.55 -8.83
CA VAL A 262 1.24 0.49 -7.93
C VAL A 262 1.73 0.27 -6.50
N ALA A 263 1.54 1.25 -5.62
CA ALA A 263 2.03 1.26 -4.26
C ALA A 263 0.91 1.06 -3.24
N LEU A 264 0.93 -0.08 -2.55
CA LEU A 264 -0.13 -0.55 -1.67
C LEU A 264 0.27 -0.43 -0.20
N HIS A 265 -0.42 0.44 0.52
CA HIS A 265 -0.21 0.67 1.95
C HIS A 265 -0.60 -0.57 2.80
N GLY A 266 -0.10 -0.64 4.04
CA GLY A 266 -0.49 -1.68 5.01
C GLY A 266 -1.81 -1.40 5.73
N CYS A 267 -2.23 -2.31 6.60
CA CYS A 267 -3.33 -2.06 7.53
C CYS A 267 -3.02 -0.80 8.37
N GLN A 268 -4.04 0.01 8.68
CA GLN A 268 -3.92 1.26 9.43
C GLN A 268 -3.00 2.32 8.80
N MET A 269 -2.69 2.19 7.51
CA MET A 269 -1.87 3.14 6.75
C MET A 269 -2.64 3.88 5.65
N SER A 270 -3.97 3.80 5.65
CA SER A 270 -4.81 4.57 4.73
C SER A 270 -4.76 6.06 5.08
N VAL A 271 -5.17 6.89 4.14
CA VAL A 271 -5.25 8.35 4.34
C VAL A 271 -6.17 8.72 5.51
N ASP A 272 -7.26 8.00 5.72
CA ASP A 272 -8.13 8.18 6.88
C ASP A 272 -7.41 7.90 8.22
N ALA A 273 -6.41 7.03 8.23
CA ALA A 273 -5.71 6.61 9.45
C ALA A 273 -4.48 7.49 9.74
N ILE A 274 -3.70 7.85 8.71
CA ILE A 274 -2.39 8.48 8.88
C ILE A 274 -2.19 9.73 8.01
N GLY A 275 -3.25 10.24 7.38
CA GLY A 275 -3.14 11.29 6.37
C GLY A 275 -2.32 10.83 5.15
N ASP A 276 -1.69 11.76 4.46
CA ASP A 276 -0.88 11.45 3.28
C ASP A 276 0.56 10.99 3.60
N THR A 277 0.85 10.57 4.84
CA THR A 277 2.21 10.23 5.27
C THR A 277 2.86 9.14 4.41
N PHE A 278 2.17 8.03 4.13
CA PHE A 278 2.71 6.98 3.25
C PHE A 278 2.90 7.49 1.81
N VAL A 279 1.92 8.24 1.31
CA VAL A 279 1.91 8.79 -0.05
C VAL A 279 3.09 9.75 -0.25
N ARG A 280 3.37 10.64 0.71
CA ARG A 280 4.42 11.66 0.61
C ARG A 280 5.81 11.15 0.99
N HIS A 281 5.90 10.28 2.00
CA HIS A 281 7.17 9.98 2.67
C HIS A 281 7.67 8.56 2.45
N SER A 282 6.97 7.71 1.70
CA SER A 282 7.49 6.37 1.36
C SER A 282 8.82 6.39 0.61
N GLY A 283 9.20 7.52 -0.01
CA GLY A 283 10.42 7.65 -0.84
C GLY A 283 10.20 7.26 -2.31
N LEU A 284 9.03 6.68 -2.63
CA LEU A 284 8.68 6.28 -4.00
C LEU A 284 8.57 7.48 -4.94
N ASN A 285 7.95 8.59 -4.52
CA ASN A 285 7.82 9.80 -5.35
C ASN A 285 9.18 10.41 -5.71
N HIS A 286 10.14 10.37 -4.79
CA HIS A 286 11.49 10.87 -5.04
C HIS A 286 12.17 10.06 -6.14
N TRP A 287 12.20 8.73 -6.00
CA TRP A 287 12.76 7.86 -7.02
C TRP A 287 12.03 8.01 -8.36
N ALA A 288 10.71 8.14 -8.32
CA ALA A 288 9.86 8.34 -9.49
C ALA A 288 10.15 9.65 -10.23
N ALA A 289 10.39 10.73 -9.50
CA ALA A 289 10.81 12.01 -10.07
C ALA A 289 12.16 11.87 -10.79
N GLU A 290 13.11 11.14 -10.21
CA GLU A 290 14.46 10.95 -10.77
C GLU A 290 14.49 10.07 -12.03
N HIS A 291 13.53 9.15 -12.18
CA HIS A 291 13.56 8.10 -13.21
C HIS A 291 12.34 8.09 -14.16
N GLY A 292 11.48 9.10 -14.09
CA GLY A 292 10.27 9.22 -14.93
C GLY A 292 9.31 8.05 -14.75
N GLN A 293 8.79 7.85 -13.54
CA GLN A 293 7.87 6.76 -13.20
C GLN A 293 6.57 7.34 -12.62
N VAL A 294 5.40 6.83 -13.03
CA VAL A 294 4.14 7.18 -12.37
C VAL A 294 3.97 6.30 -11.13
N VAL A 295 3.50 6.87 -10.01
CA VAL A 295 3.20 6.08 -8.80
C VAL A 295 1.71 6.19 -8.46
N LEU A 296 1.00 5.07 -8.52
CA LEU A 296 -0.41 4.97 -8.13
C LEU A 296 -0.50 4.52 -6.67
N TYR A 297 -1.28 5.23 -5.87
CA TYR A 297 -1.54 4.96 -4.45
C TYR A 297 -3.06 4.78 -4.21
N PRO A 298 -3.61 3.62 -4.57
CA PRO A 298 -4.99 3.31 -4.24
C PRO A 298 -5.16 3.17 -2.72
N GLN A 299 -6.36 3.41 -2.22
CA GLN A 299 -6.66 3.50 -0.79
C GLN A 299 -7.72 2.48 -0.39
N ALA A 300 -7.43 1.67 0.62
CA ALA A 300 -8.41 0.86 1.32
C ALA A 300 -9.06 1.65 2.46
N LYS A 301 -10.23 1.20 2.94
CA LYS A 301 -10.94 1.78 4.08
C LYS A 301 -11.33 0.76 5.13
N SER A 302 -11.46 1.23 6.37
CA SER A 302 -11.97 0.42 7.47
C SER A 302 -13.45 0.06 7.29
N SER A 303 -13.86 -1.07 7.85
CA SER A 303 -15.25 -1.53 7.89
C SER A 303 -15.45 -2.48 9.08
N MET A 304 -16.68 -2.87 9.39
CA MET A 304 -16.91 -3.81 10.50
C MET A 304 -16.21 -5.16 10.31
N ALA A 305 -16.10 -5.65 9.07
CA ALA A 305 -15.44 -6.92 8.75
C ALA A 305 -13.91 -6.79 8.65
N ASN A 306 -13.41 -5.57 8.50
CA ASN A 306 -11.99 -5.23 8.37
C ASN A 306 -11.75 -3.87 9.05
N PRO A 307 -11.71 -3.83 10.39
CA PRO A 307 -11.63 -2.56 11.14
C PRO A 307 -10.29 -1.85 10.95
N GLN A 308 -9.26 -2.58 10.52
CA GLN A 308 -7.92 -2.03 10.30
C GLN A 308 -7.72 -1.47 8.88
N GLY A 309 -8.72 -1.53 8.00
CA GLY A 309 -8.62 -0.99 6.64
C GLY A 309 -7.53 -1.66 5.79
N CYS A 310 -7.31 -2.95 6.01
CA CYS A 310 -6.40 -3.76 5.21
C CYS A 310 -6.90 -4.00 3.78
N TRP A 311 -6.01 -4.36 2.87
CA TRP A 311 -6.38 -4.97 1.59
C TRP A 311 -6.98 -6.36 1.81
N ASP A 312 -7.77 -6.86 0.85
CA ASP A 312 -8.38 -8.19 0.95
C ASP A 312 -7.37 -9.30 0.65
N TRP A 313 -6.77 -9.81 1.73
CA TRP A 313 -5.86 -10.96 1.71
C TRP A 313 -6.41 -12.17 2.46
N TRP A 314 -7.70 -12.16 2.84
CA TRP A 314 -8.37 -13.30 3.48
C TRP A 314 -9.83 -13.54 3.03
N GLY A 315 -10.24 -12.91 1.93
CA GLY A 315 -11.54 -13.12 1.30
C GLY A 315 -12.70 -12.33 1.91
N PHE A 316 -12.44 -11.27 2.69
CA PHE A 316 -13.53 -10.52 3.34
C PHE A 316 -14.36 -9.70 2.36
N SER A 317 -13.79 -9.31 1.22
CA SER A 317 -14.49 -8.51 0.21
C SER A 317 -15.39 -9.37 -0.68
N GLU A 318 -15.18 -10.68 -0.69
CA GLU A 318 -15.90 -11.63 -1.52
C GLU A 318 -17.28 -12.00 -0.99
N SER A 319 -18.08 -12.62 -1.85
CA SER A 319 -19.44 -13.05 -1.52
C SER A 319 -19.43 -14.11 -0.42
N THR A 320 -20.32 -13.97 0.57
CA THR A 320 -20.48 -14.97 1.64
C THR A 320 -21.01 -16.31 1.13
N TRP A 321 -21.55 -16.36 -0.10
CA TRP A 321 -21.98 -17.59 -0.76
C TRP A 321 -20.84 -18.33 -1.45
N GLN A 322 -19.68 -17.70 -1.56
CA GLN A 322 -18.50 -18.27 -2.17
C GLN A 322 -17.69 -19.02 -1.11
N ILE A 323 -17.85 -20.34 -1.08
CA ILE A 323 -17.22 -21.23 -0.08
C ILE A 323 -15.69 -21.08 -0.08
N ASN A 324 -15.10 -20.88 -1.26
CA ASN A 324 -13.66 -20.63 -1.44
C ASN A 324 -13.48 -19.24 -2.06
N PRO A 325 -13.23 -18.19 -1.25
CA PRO A 325 -13.01 -16.84 -1.76
C PRO A 325 -11.87 -16.80 -2.78
N LEU A 326 -12.08 -16.10 -3.89
CA LEU A 326 -11.12 -15.94 -4.99
C LEU A 326 -10.41 -14.58 -4.98
N HIS A 327 -10.37 -13.92 -3.82
CA HIS A 327 -9.70 -12.65 -3.57
C HIS A 327 -8.24 -12.57 -4.06
N ASP A 328 -7.56 -13.72 -4.12
CA ASP A 328 -6.16 -13.90 -4.50
C ASP A 328 -5.96 -14.27 -5.98
N THR A 329 -7.01 -14.13 -6.81
CA THR A 329 -7.01 -14.49 -8.23
C THR A 329 -7.50 -13.34 -9.13
N ARG A 330 -7.56 -13.58 -10.44
CA ARG A 330 -8.16 -12.70 -11.46
C ARG A 330 -9.65 -12.41 -11.19
N GLU A 331 -10.30 -13.24 -10.39
CA GLU A 331 -11.69 -13.09 -9.99
C GLU A 331 -11.88 -12.34 -8.68
N GLY A 332 -10.79 -11.92 -8.03
CA GLY A 332 -10.85 -11.15 -6.79
C GLY A 332 -11.52 -9.79 -6.99
N THR A 333 -12.30 -9.38 -6.01
CA THR A 333 -13.06 -8.13 -6.06
C THR A 333 -12.14 -6.92 -6.04
N GLN A 334 -11.20 -6.88 -5.09
CA GLN A 334 -10.23 -5.78 -5.01
C GLN A 334 -9.16 -5.85 -6.09
N THR A 335 -8.68 -7.03 -6.44
CA THR A 335 -7.63 -7.20 -7.45
C THR A 335 -8.07 -6.68 -8.82
N ARG A 336 -9.29 -7.00 -9.28
CA ARG A 336 -9.83 -6.44 -10.53
C ARG A 336 -9.98 -4.93 -10.49
N ALA A 337 -10.37 -4.35 -9.36
CA ALA A 337 -10.53 -2.90 -9.23
C ALA A 337 -9.17 -2.19 -9.34
N LEU A 338 -8.12 -2.74 -8.71
CA LEU A 338 -6.74 -2.25 -8.84
C LEU A 338 -6.24 -2.33 -10.29
N MET A 339 -6.49 -3.45 -10.98
CA MET A 339 -6.11 -3.59 -12.39
C MET A 339 -6.83 -2.58 -13.29
N LYS A 340 -8.10 -2.26 -13.04
CA LYS A 340 -8.82 -1.21 -13.78
C LYS A 340 -8.22 0.17 -13.60
N MET A 341 -7.67 0.49 -12.43
CA MET A 341 -6.96 1.77 -12.22
C MET A 341 -5.64 1.80 -13.01
N LEU A 342 -4.91 0.67 -13.04
CA LEU A 342 -3.72 0.54 -13.87
C LEU A 342 -4.06 0.66 -15.36
N ASP A 343 -5.13 0.00 -15.81
CA ASP A 343 -5.63 0.08 -17.19
C ASP A 343 -5.99 1.53 -17.57
N GLN A 344 -6.61 2.29 -16.65
CA GLN A 344 -6.92 3.69 -16.87
C GLN A 344 -5.66 4.52 -17.16
N LEU A 345 -4.62 4.40 -16.33
CA LEU A 345 -3.36 5.12 -16.53
C LEU A 345 -2.68 4.76 -17.86
N GLN A 346 -2.83 3.51 -18.29
CA GLN A 346 -2.23 3.00 -19.53
C GLN A 346 -3.09 3.29 -20.78
N SER A 347 -4.33 3.74 -20.62
CA SER A 347 -5.19 4.13 -21.74
C SER A 347 -4.80 5.50 -22.32
N ALA A 348 -5.24 5.77 -23.55
CA ALA A 348 -5.00 7.06 -24.21
C ALA A 348 -5.88 8.18 -23.61
N PRO A 349 -5.36 9.42 -23.48
CA PRO A 349 -6.07 10.58 -22.94
C PRO A 349 -7.42 10.91 -23.59
#